data_AF-E0XUJ8-F1
#
_entry.id   AF-E0XUJ8-F1
#
_cell.length_a   1.000
_cell.length_b   1.000
_cell.length_c   1.000
_cell.angle_alpha   90.00
_cell.angle_beta   90.00
_cell.angle_gamma   90.00
#
_symmetry.space_group_name_H-M   'P 1'
#
loop_
_entity.id
_entity.type
_entity.pdbx_description
1 polymer ?
#
loop_
_entity_poly.entity_id
_entity_poly.type
_entity_poly.pdbx_seq_one_letter_code
_entity_poly.pdbx_strand_id
1 'polypeptide(L)'
;MGGRHGARTYRAREEGLLVVRQRLQQYADRGVFRGFAEESPWRGRHRFKFLWLSNAAFRLHYSPKSGEFVVRDLLPNVPVHSDVGKDLRGFLKGLTSLDVPEHRRIDQRRVEVRSYVRSGVFSIVVTAKKNQHGYAVRRVINLIQEVFVRLHTYFPEYMWENFDAPQE
;
A
#
# COMPACT_ATOMS: atom_id res chain seq x y z
N MET A 1 -24.37 8.65 31.66
CA MET A 1 -23.20 9.39 31.13
C MET A 1 -22.44 8.50 30.15
N GLY A 2 -22.56 8.68 28.82
CA GLY A 2 -22.00 7.71 27.86
C GLY A 2 -21.74 8.19 26.42
N GLY A 3 -21.64 9.50 26.16
CA GLY A 3 -21.61 10.04 24.78
C GLY A 3 -20.24 10.50 24.23
N ARG A 4 -19.18 10.59 25.04
CA ARG A 4 -17.95 11.31 24.64
C ARG A 4 -16.93 10.48 23.83
N HIS A 5 -16.97 9.15 23.89
CA HIS A 5 -16.00 8.32 23.17
C HIS A 5 -16.32 8.10 21.69
N GLY A 6 -17.62 8.06 21.31
CA GLY A 6 -18.06 7.85 19.92
C GLY A 6 -17.76 9.04 19.01
N ALA A 7 -18.02 10.26 19.46
CA ALA A 7 -17.78 11.47 18.66
C ALA A 7 -16.29 11.69 18.35
N ARG A 8 -15.40 11.41 19.32
CA ARG A 8 -13.94 11.57 19.17
C ARG A 8 -13.34 10.55 18.20
N THR A 9 -13.84 9.32 18.22
CA THR A 9 -13.40 8.27 17.28
C THR A 9 -13.97 8.49 15.88
N TYR A 10 -15.19 9.01 15.74
CA TYR A 10 -15.76 9.35 14.45
C TYR A 10 -14.97 10.48 13.75
N ARG A 11 -14.69 11.60 14.45
CA ARG A 11 -13.87 12.69 13.90
C ARG A 11 -12.47 12.24 13.47
N ALA A 12 -11.78 11.45 14.29
CA ALA A 12 -10.45 10.96 13.95
C ALA A 12 -10.44 10.11 12.66
N ARG A 13 -11.55 9.40 12.36
CA ARG A 13 -11.70 8.62 11.12
C ARG A 13 -11.90 9.51 9.90
N GLU A 14 -12.75 10.53 10.01
CA GLU A 14 -12.97 11.51 8.94
C GLU A 14 -11.70 12.32 8.65
N GLU A 15 -11.00 12.77 9.69
CA GLU A 15 -9.69 13.43 9.59
C GLU A 15 -8.66 12.51 8.91
N GLY A 16 -8.66 11.22 9.25
CA GLY A 16 -7.81 10.22 8.60
C GLY A 16 -8.04 10.14 7.09
N LEU A 17 -9.30 10.10 6.66
CA LEU A 17 -9.65 10.08 5.24
C LEU A 17 -9.21 11.36 4.51
N LEU A 18 -9.45 12.53 5.10
CA LEU A 18 -9.03 13.81 4.51
C LEU A 18 -7.52 13.86 4.32
N VAL A 19 -6.75 13.43 5.33
CA VAL A 19 -5.29 13.33 5.24
C VAL A 19 -4.87 12.36 4.13
N VAL A 20 -5.52 11.20 4.03
CA VAL A 20 -5.20 10.22 2.97
C VAL A 20 -5.47 10.78 1.58
N ARG A 21 -6.66 11.36 1.35
CA ARG A 21 -7.02 12.00 0.08
C ARG A 21 -6.03 13.10 -0.30
N GLN A 22 -5.74 14.01 0.64
CA GLN A 22 -4.81 15.11 0.40
C GLN A 22 -3.42 14.59 0.03
N ARG A 23 -2.92 13.57 0.72
CA ARG A 23 -1.59 13.01 0.45
C ARG A 23 -1.52 12.31 -0.90
N LEU A 24 -2.55 11.54 -1.26
CA LEU A 24 -2.62 10.87 -2.57
C LEU A 24 -2.71 11.91 -3.70
N GLN A 25 -3.53 12.95 -3.53
CA GLN A 25 -3.62 14.05 -4.48
C GLN A 25 -2.27 14.76 -4.63
N GLN A 26 -1.54 15.02 -3.55
CA GLN A 26 -0.20 15.60 -3.62
C GLN A 26 0.79 14.77 -4.45
N TYR A 27 0.67 13.44 -4.46
CA TYR A 27 1.48 12.60 -5.35
C TYR A 27 1.05 12.74 -6.81
N ALA A 28 -0.26 12.79 -7.07
CA ALA A 28 -0.80 13.02 -8.41
C ALA A 28 -0.37 14.39 -8.96
N ASP A 29 -0.52 15.46 -8.17
CA ASP A 29 -0.17 16.84 -8.55
C ASP A 29 1.32 17.00 -8.86
N ARG A 30 2.18 16.19 -8.22
CA ARG A 30 3.62 16.14 -8.47
C ARG A 30 4.01 15.31 -9.69
N GLY A 31 3.04 14.74 -10.41
CA GLY A 31 3.27 13.87 -11.54
C GLY A 31 3.83 12.49 -11.17
N VAL A 32 3.76 12.08 -9.89
CA VAL A 32 4.19 10.74 -9.49
C VAL A 32 3.27 9.70 -10.11
N PHE A 33 1.95 9.95 -10.11
CA PHE A 33 0.99 9.10 -10.81
C PHE A 33 0.72 9.67 -12.20
N ARG A 34 0.79 8.80 -13.22
CA ARG A 34 0.37 9.10 -14.60
C ARG A 34 -1.15 9.28 -14.71
N GLY A 35 -1.90 8.75 -13.74
CA GLY A 35 -3.34 8.98 -13.59
C GLY A 35 -3.77 8.65 -12.17
N PHE A 36 -4.76 9.37 -11.65
CA PHE A 36 -5.27 9.21 -10.29
C PHE A 36 -6.79 9.41 -10.29
N ALA A 37 -7.51 8.53 -9.61
CA ALA A 37 -8.95 8.63 -9.41
C ALA A 37 -9.35 8.07 -8.05
N GLU A 38 -10.33 8.71 -7.41
CA GLU A 38 -11.09 8.10 -6.30
C GLU A 38 -12.34 7.42 -6.87
N GLU A 39 -12.53 6.14 -6.57
CA GLU A 39 -13.71 5.38 -6.96
C GLU A 39 -14.76 5.40 -5.84
N SER A 40 -16.01 5.10 -6.20
CA SER A 40 -17.10 4.98 -5.23
C SER A 40 -16.73 4.01 -4.10
N PRO A 41 -16.94 4.41 -2.82
CA PRO A 41 -16.64 3.56 -1.68
C PRO A 41 -17.39 2.22 -1.76
N TRP A 42 -16.76 1.15 -1.28
CA TRP A 42 -17.36 -0.19 -1.25
C TRP A 42 -17.20 -0.82 0.13
N ARG A 43 -18.31 -1.24 0.74
CA ARG A 43 -18.35 -1.87 2.08
C ARG A 43 -17.57 -1.08 3.14
N GLY A 44 -17.72 0.25 3.15
CA GLY A 44 -17.04 1.15 4.10
C GLY A 44 -15.54 1.31 3.86
N ARG A 45 -15.05 0.94 2.68
CA ARG A 45 -13.67 1.18 2.22
C ARG A 45 -13.68 2.22 1.11
N HIS A 46 -12.82 3.22 1.23
CA HIS A 46 -12.50 4.16 0.16
C HIS A 46 -11.55 3.49 -0.81
N ARG A 47 -11.74 3.73 -2.11
CA ARG A 47 -10.99 3.06 -3.16
C ARG A 47 -10.31 4.12 -4.01
N PHE A 48 -9.01 3.96 -4.19
CA PHE A 48 -8.20 4.83 -5.01
C PHE A 48 -7.55 4.00 -6.10
N LYS A 49 -7.57 4.52 -7.32
CA LYS A 49 -6.95 3.91 -8.49
C LYS A 49 -5.89 4.86 -9.02
N PHE A 50 -4.70 4.34 -9.30
CA PHE A 50 -3.64 5.15 -9.91
C PHE A 50 -2.79 4.36 -10.90
N LEU A 51 -2.40 5.02 -11.99
CA LEU A 51 -1.43 4.53 -12.98
C LEU A 51 -0.05 5.07 -12.61
N TRP A 52 0.96 4.19 -12.50
CA TRP A 52 2.27 4.62 -12.03
C TRP A 52 3.42 3.79 -12.61
N LEU A 53 3.85 2.73 -11.92
CA LEU A 53 5.04 1.92 -12.23
C LEU A 53 4.79 0.79 -13.23
N SER A 54 3.55 0.62 -13.67
CA SER A 54 3.14 -0.38 -14.64
C SER A 54 2.05 0.19 -15.55
N ASN A 55 1.78 -0.51 -16.65
CA ASN A 55 0.66 -0.21 -17.54
C ASN A 55 -0.70 -0.56 -16.90
N ALA A 56 -0.71 -1.52 -15.98
CA ALA A 56 -1.86 -1.79 -15.12
C ALA A 56 -2.02 -0.74 -14.01
N ALA A 57 -3.26 -0.44 -13.64
CA ALA A 57 -3.56 0.48 -12.53
C ALA A 57 -3.48 -0.22 -11.17
N PHE A 58 -2.84 0.43 -10.21
CA PHE A 58 -2.83 0.03 -8.82
C PHE A 58 -4.16 0.38 -8.16
N ARG A 59 -4.60 -0.51 -7.26
CA ARG A 59 -5.82 -0.31 -6.45
C ARG A 59 -5.45 -0.26 -4.98
N LEU A 60 -5.72 0.88 -4.36
CA LEU A 60 -5.51 1.10 -2.94
C LEU A 60 -6.86 1.22 -2.24
N HIS A 61 -7.14 0.29 -1.33
CA HIS A 61 -8.33 0.34 -0.48
C HIS A 61 -7.96 0.88 0.90
N TYR A 62 -8.65 1.91 1.37
CA TYR A 62 -8.47 2.46 2.71
C TYR A 62 -9.74 2.28 3.54
N SER A 63 -9.61 1.75 4.75
CA SER A 63 -10.69 1.71 5.73
C SER A 63 -10.42 2.72 6.85
N PRO A 64 -11.17 3.83 6.91
CA PRO A 64 -11.05 4.79 8.01
C PRO A 64 -11.31 4.13 9.38
N LYS A 65 -12.22 3.14 9.43
CA LYS A 65 -12.60 2.46 10.67
C LYS A 65 -11.44 1.72 11.33
N SER A 66 -10.62 1.01 10.56
CA SER A 66 -9.49 0.22 11.06
C SER A 66 -8.12 0.88 10.82
N GLY A 67 -8.04 1.93 10.00
CA GLY A 67 -6.78 2.52 9.55
C GLY A 67 -6.02 1.63 8.55
N GLU A 68 -6.67 0.61 8.00
CA GLU A 68 -6.09 -0.37 7.08
C GLU A 68 -6.02 0.18 5.66
N PHE A 69 -4.83 0.07 5.06
CA PHE A 69 -4.55 0.28 3.65
C PHE A 69 -4.25 -1.08 3.03
N VAL A 70 -4.97 -1.45 1.98
CA VAL A 70 -4.71 -2.66 1.21
C VAL A 70 -4.35 -2.28 -0.21
N VAL A 71 -3.10 -2.53 -0.58
CA VAL A 71 -2.70 -2.48 -1.99
C VAL A 71 -3.11 -3.80 -2.60
N ARG A 72 -4.24 -3.76 -3.31
CA ARG A 72 -4.84 -4.93 -3.94
C ARG A 72 -4.15 -5.19 -5.25
N ASP A 73 -4.03 -6.49 -5.53
CA ASP A 73 -3.58 -6.98 -6.82
C ASP A 73 -2.24 -6.35 -7.24
N LEU A 74 -1.34 -6.23 -6.26
CA LEU A 74 -0.07 -5.56 -6.44
C LEU A 74 0.82 -6.34 -7.40
N LEU A 75 0.91 -7.66 -7.21
CA LEU A 75 1.71 -8.55 -8.05
C LEU A 75 0.85 -9.77 -8.47
N PRO A 76 0.57 -9.95 -9.77
CA PRO A 76 -0.15 -11.10 -10.28
C PRO A 76 0.75 -12.35 -10.34
N ASN A 77 0.17 -13.53 -10.48
CA ASN A 77 0.91 -14.79 -10.74
C ASN A 77 2.10 -15.03 -9.80
N VAL A 78 1.94 -14.75 -8.51
CA VAL A 78 2.90 -15.10 -7.45
C VAL A 78 2.41 -16.35 -6.74
N PRO A 79 2.91 -17.56 -7.08
CA PRO A 79 2.63 -18.77 -6.31
C PRO A 79 3.02 -18.58 -4.85
N VAL A 80 2.26 -19.20 -3.93
CA VAL A 80 2.48 -19.07 -2.47
C VAL A 80 3.92 -19.43 -2.06
N HIS A 81 4.48 -20.45 -2.71
CA HIS A 81 5.83 -20.97 -2.44
C HIS A 81 6.91 -20.51 -3.43
N SER A 82 6.61 -19.53 -4.28
CA SER A 82 7.59 -18.95 -5.22
C SER A 82 8.72 -18.21 -4.49
N ASP A 83 9.87 -18.13 -5.15
CA ASP A 83 11.03 -17.40 -4.60
C ASP A 83 10.78 -15.89 -4.59
N VAL A 84 10.04 -15.35 -5.56
CA VAL A 84 9.51 -13.97 -5.53
C VAL A 84 8.72 -13.72 -4.25
N GLY A 85 7.76 -14.60 -3.93
CA GLY A 85 6.94 -14.46 -2.74
C GLY A 85 7.73 -14.58 -1.43
N LYS A 86 8.70 -15.50 -1.36
CA LYS A 86 9.59 -15.66 -0.19
C LYS A 86 10.48 -14.44 0.01
N ASP A 87 11.12 -13.98 -1.07
CA ASP A 87 12.01 -12.82 -1.06
C ASP A 87 11.26 -11.55 -0.62
N LEU A 88 10.09 -11.27 -1.19
CA LEU A 88 9.29 -10.10 -0.82
C LEU A 88 8.85 -10.14 0.65
N ARG A 89 8.44 -11.31 1.16
CA ARG A 89 8.12 -11.45 2.60
C ARG A 89 9.35 -11.19 3.47
N GLY A 90 10.52 -11.70 3.06
CA GLY A 90 11.79 -11.44 3.73
C GLY A 90 12.16 -9.95 3.72
N PHE A 91 12.03 -9.31 2.57
CA PHE A 91 12.25 -7.88 2.38
C PHE A 91 11.34 -7.03 3.27
N LEU A 92 10.03 -7.29 3.25
CA LEU A 92 9.06 -6.55 4.08
C LEU A 92 9.35 -6.71 5.58
N LYS A 93 9.76 -7.91 6.02
CA LYS A 93 10.20 -8.17 7.40
C LYS A 93 11.50 -7.43 7.72
N GLY A 94 12.45 -7.38 6.79
CA GLY A 94 13.73 -6.68 6.95
C GLY A 94 13.57 -5.17 7.15
N LEU A 95 12.54 -4.55 6.55
CA LEU A 95 12.28 -3.11 6.66
C LEU A 95 11.95 -2.63 8.08
N THR A 96 11.68 -3.53 9.02
CA THR A 96 11.50 -3.19 10.45
C THR A 96 12.79 -3.30 11.27
N SER A 97 13.89 -3.83 10.69
CA SER A 97 15.16 -3.99 11.39
C SER A 97 15.83 -2.66 11.69
N LEU A 98 16.60 -2.61 12.78
CA LEU A 98 17.45 -1.47 13.13
C LEU A 98 18.61 -1.27 12.14
N ASP A 99 18.95 -2.30 11.37
CA ASP A 99 20.02 -2.25 10.35
C ASP A 99 19.60 -1.46 9.09
N VAL A 100 18.30 -1.24 8.90
CA VAL A 100 17.78 -0.41 7.81
C VAL A 100 17.91 1.06 8.21
N PRO A 101 18.43 1.96 7.35
CA PRO A 101 18.49 3.39 7.64
C PRO A 101 17.15 3.95 8.11
N GLU A 102 17.15 4.86 9.09
CA GLU A 102 15.93 5.37 9.73
C GLU A 102 14.88 5.88 8.72
N HIS A 103 15.33 6.57 7.66
CA HIS A 103 14.46 7.12 6.63
C HIS A 103 13.77 6.05 5.75
N ARG A 104 14.29 4.81 5.71
CA ARG A 104 13.66 3.65 5.06
C ARG A 104 13.00 2.70 6.05
N ARG A 105 13.33 2.79 7.33
CA ARG A 105 12.83 1.90 8.37
C ARG A 105 11.33 2.12 8.60
N ILE A 106 10.60 1.01 8.79
CA ILE A 106 9.22 1.02 9.22
C ILE A 106 9.20 1.16 10.74
N ASP A 107 8.62 2.26 11.23
CA ASP A 107 8.33 2.42 12.65
C ASP A 107 7.09 1.60 13.04
N GLN A 108 7.34 0.45 13.67
CA GLN A 108 6.30 -0.47 14.14
C GLN A 108 5.37 0.15 15.19
N ARG A 109 5.74 1.28 15.82
CA ARG A 109 4.85 2.02 16.74
C ARG A 109 3.81 2.84 15.99
N ARG A 110 4.06 3.17 14.72
CA ARG A 110 3.17 3.99 13.87
C ARG A 110 2.36 3.16 12.90
N VAL A 111 2.92 2.10 12.36
CA VAL A 111 2.24 1.22 11.41
C VAL A 111 2.58 -0.24 11.63
N GLU A 112 1.70 -1.10 11.16
CA GLU A 112 1.99 -2.52 10.99
C GLU A 112 1.94 -2.85 9.49
N VAL A 113 2.87 -3.68 9.02
CA VAL A 113 2.90 -4.13 7.62
C VAL A 113 2.76 -5.64 7.57
N ARG A 114 1.85 -6.11 6.72
CA ARG A 114 1.61 -7.53 6.45
C ARG A 114 1.51 -7.71 4.94
N SER A 115 1.70 -8.94 4.49
CA SER A 115 1.45 -9.34 3.12
C SER A 115 0.75 -10.69 3.09
N TYR A 116 -0.03 -10.93 2.05
CA TYR A 116 -0.61 -12.23 1.80
C TYR A 116 -0.67 -12.51 0.30
N VAL A 117 -0.73 -13.78 -0.04
CA VAL A 117 -1.04 -14.25 -1.39
C VAL A 117 -2.42 -14.90 -1.33
N ARG A 118 -3.32 -14.49 -2.22
CA ARG A 118 -4.62 -15.13 -2.39
C ARG A 118 -4.88 -15.37 -3.86
N SER A 119 -5.17 -16.61 -4.24
CA SER A 119 -5.43 -17.01 -5.63
C SER A 119 -4.31 -16.55 -6.60
N GLY A 120 -3.04 -16.73 -6.20
CA GLY A 120 -1.88 -16.33 -7.00
C GLY A 120 -1.58 -14.83 -7.01
N VAL A 121 -2.31 -14.02 -6.23
CA VAL A 121 -2.15 -12.56 -6.22
C VAL A 121 -1.53 -12.11 -4.90
N PHE A 122 -0.38 -11.44 -4.97
CA PHE A 122 0.28 -10.85 -3.80
C PHE A 122 -0.33 -9.48 -3.48
N SER A 123 -0.64 -9.25 -2.20
CA SER A 123 -1.16 -7.99 -1.70
C SER A 123 -0.39 -7.55 -0.46
N ILE A 124 -0.25 -6.24 -0.30
CA ILE A 124 0.36 -5.62 0.89
C ILE A 124 -0.74 -4.93 1.70
N VAL A 125 -0.69 -5.13 3.01
CA VAL A 125 -1.55 -4.46 3.98
C VAL A 125 -0.68 -3.61 4.88
N VAL A 126 -1.02 -2.33 5.01
CA VAL A 126 -0.42 -1.41 5.97
C VAL A 126 -1.51 -0.90 6.89
N THR A 127 -1.39 -1.13 8.19
CA THR A 127 -2.36 -0.67 9.18
C THR A 127 -1.79 0.50 9.95
N ALA A 128 -2.42 1.67 9.85
CA ALA A 128 -2.08 2.84 10.64
C ALA A 128 -2.46 2.62 12.11
N LYS A 129 -1.54 2.91 13.03
CA LYS A 129 -1.83 2.92 14.47
C LYS A 129 -2.24 4.32 14.91
N LYS A 130 -3.30 4.43 15.71
CA LYS A 130 -3.86 5.71 16.19
C LYS A 130 -4.13 6.63 14.97
N ASN A 131 -3.67 7.89 15.02
CA ASN A 131 -3.89 8.89 13.97
C ASN A 131 -2.74 8.98 12.95
N GLN A 132 -1.92 7.92 12.79
CA GLN A 132 -0.74 7.93 11.91
C GLN A 132 -1.07 7.69 10.43
N HIS A 133 -2.25 8.11 9.96
CA HIS A 133 -2.71 7.88 8.58
C HIS A 133 -1.81 8.54 7.53
N GLY A 134 -1.32 9.76 7.82
CA GLY A 134 -0.40 10.48 6.93
C GLY A 134 0.97 9.79 6.78
N TYR A 135 1.48 9.18 7.86
CA TYR A 135 2.69 8.36 7.79
C TYR A 135 2.41 7.06 7.03
N ALA A 136 1.27 6.41 7.30
CA ALA A 136 0.90 5.15 6.65
C ALA A 136 0.76 5.29 5.13
N VAL A 137 0.05 6.31 4.63
CA VAL A 137 -0.09 6.52 3.17
C VAL A 137 1.26 6.78 2.50
N ARG A 138 2.13 7.59 3.11
CA ARG A 138 3.51 7.78 2.61
C ARG A 138 4.27 6.46 2.57
N ARG A 139 4.13 5.62 3.60
CA ARG A 139 4.81 4.32 3.64
C ARG A 139 4.26 3.36 2.59
N VAL A 140 2.95 3.34 2.35
CA VAL A 140 2.33 2.54 1.28
C VAL A 140 2.94 2.89 -0.08
N ILE A 141 2.98 4.17 -0.43
CA ILE A 141 3.54 4.62 -1.73
C ILE A 141 5.02 4.26 -1.85
N ASN A 142 5.82 4.51 -0.80
CA ASN A 142 7.22 4.12 -0.80
C ASN A 142 7.41 2.59 -0.90
N LEU A 143 6.57 1.80 -0.23
CA LEU A 143 6.66 0.34 -0.30
C LEU A 143 6.38 -0.18 -1.70
N ILE A 144 5.39 0.38 -2.41
CA ILE A 144 5.12 0.01 -3.80
C ILE A 144 6.35 0.30 -4.65
N GLN A 145 6.92 1.50 -4.55
CA GLN A 145 8.16 1.87 -5.25
C GLN A 145 9.31 0.90 -4.95
N GLU A 146 9.58 0.66 -3.67
CA GLU A 146 10.71 -0.18 -3.24
C GLU A 146 10.53 -1.65 -3.68
N VAL A 147 9.30 -2.17 -3.69
CA VAL A 147 8.99 -3.50 -4.22
C VAL A 147 9.28 -3.58 -5.71
N PHE A 148 8.82 -2.61 -6.52
CA PHE A 148 9.05 -2.61 -7.96
C PHE A 148 10.53 -2.49 -8.33
N VAL A 149 11.28 -1.61 -7.65
CA VAL A 149 12.73 -1.50 -7.83
C VAL A 149 13.42 -2.82 -7.51
N ARG A 150 13.00 -3.50 -6.44
CA ARG A 150 13.55 -4.80 -6.06
C ARG A 150 13.26 -5.87 -7.12
N LEU A 151 12.03 -5.92 -7.64
CA LEU A 151 11.65 -6.89 -8.67
C LEU A 151 12.41 -6.67 -9.97
N HIS A 152 12.54 -5.44 -10.45
CA HIS A 152 13.38 -5.15 -11.63
C HIS A 152 14.84 -5.56 -11.44
N THR A 153 15.35 -5.50 -10.20
CA THR A 153 16.76 -5.81 -9.90
C THR A 153 17.00 -7.32 -9.79
N TYR A 154 16.14 -8.05 -9.08
CA TYR A 154 16.38 -9.45 -8.70
C TYR A 154 15.48 -10.46 -9.42
N PHE A 155 14.36 -10.01 -9.99
CA PHE A 155 13.39 -10.85 -10.69
C PHE A 155 12.96 -10.20 -12.02
N PRO A 156 13.89 -9.86 -12.92
CA PRO A 156 13.57 -9.17 -14.17
C PRO A 156 12.65 -10.00 -15.08
N GLU A 157 12.83 -11.33 -15.13
CA GLU A 157 11.95 -12.21 -15.92
C GLU A 157 10.49 -12.15 -15.44
N TYR A 158 10.29 -12.15 -14.13
CA TYR A 158 8.96 -11.99 -13.55
C TYR A 158 8.34 -10.63 -13.94
N MET A 159 9.14 -9.55 -13.93
CA MET A 159 8.67 -8.23 -14.35
C MET A 159 8.27 -8.21 -15.83
N TRP A 160 9.10 -8.80 -16.68
CA TRP A 160 8.83 -8.89 -18.10
C TRP A 160 7.52 -9.65 -18.37
N GLU A 161 7.38 -10.86 -17.83
CA GLU A 161 6.19 -11.71 -18.03
C GLU A 161 4.88 -11.07 -17.55
N ASN A 162 4.92 -10.30 -16.47
CA ASN A 162 3.70 -9.88 -15.76
C ASN A 162 3.33 -8.41 -15.93
N PHE A 163 4.27 -7.56 -16.35
CA PHE A 163 4.06 -6.11 -16.41
C PHE A 163 4.48 -5.47 -17.74
N ASP A 164 5.51 -5.99 -18.42
CA ASP A 164 6.06 -5.39 -19.64
C ASP A 164 5.70 -6.14 -20.93
N ALA A 165 5.34 -7.42 -20.84
CA ALA A 165 4.92 -8.21 -21.99
C ALA A 165 3.69 -7.56 -22.66
N PRO A 166 3.69 -7.39 -24.00
CA PRO A 166 2.51 -6.96 -24.73
C PRO A 166 1.35 -7.88 -24.40
N GLN A 167 0.21 -7.32 -24.00
CA GLN A 167 -1.02 -8.10 -23.87
C GLN A 167 -1.49 -8.41 -25.30
N GLU A 168 -1.33 -9.66 -25.72
CA GLU A 168 -1.92 -10.19 -26.97
C GLU A 168 -3.44 -10.11 -26.96
#